data_AF-A0A7H0MCQ9-F1
#
_entry.id   AF-A0A7H0MCQ9-F1
#
_cell.length_a   1.000
_cell.length_b   1.000
_cell.length_c   1.000
_cell.angle_alpha   90.00
_cell.angle_beta   90.00
_cell.angle_gamma   90.00
#
_symmetry.space_group_name_H-M   'P 1'
#
loop_
_entity.id
_entity.type
_entity.pdbx_description
1 polymer ?
#
loop_
_entity_poly.entity_id
_entity_poly.type
_entity_poly.pdbx_seq_one_letter_code
_entity_poly.pdbx_strand_id
1 'polypeptide(L)' 'MKFSHSGDKEAVHAVIGNAAQALLRAGRTLSKGNILAHLIACEHEAVGAAKAIYAQAIALLQPRKHS' A
#
# COMPACT_ATOMS: atom_id res chain seq x y z
N MET A 1 -16.58 -13.91 -17.45
CA MET A 1 -15.10 -13.81 -17.41
C MET A 1 -14.69 -13.31 -16.04
N LYS A 2 -13.90 -14.09 -15.28
CA LYS A 2 -13.35 -13.69 -13.97
C LYS A 2 -12.13 -12.78 -14.20
N PHE A 3 -12.33 -11.47 -14.23
CA PHE A 3 -11.26 -10.47 -14.28
C PHE A 3 -11.04 -9.87 -12.89
N SER A 4 -10.54 -10.63 -11.91
CA SER A 4 -10.38 -10.07 -10.54
C SER A 4 -9.23 -10.72 -9.75
N HIS A 5 -8.04 -10.84 -10.33
CA HIS A 5 -6.87 -11.27 -9.53
C HIS A 5 -5.52 -10.72 -10.00
N SER A 6 -5.37 -10.31 -11.26
CA SER A 6 -4.11 -9.74 -11.76
C SER A 6 -4.04 -8.22 -11.53
N GLY A 7 -5.12 -7.49 -11.86
CA GLY A 7 -5.15 -6.02 -11.74
C GLY A 7 -5.04 -5.51 -10.30
N ASP A 8 -5.62 -6.24 -9.33
CA ASP A 8 -5.49 -5.89 -7.91
C ASP A 8 -4.05 -5.97 -7.40
N LYS A 9 -3.26 -6.93 -7.89
CA LYS A 9 -1.85 -7.04 -7.51
C LYS A 9 -1.04 -5.89 -8.08
N GLU A 10 -1.24 -5.56 -9.35
CA GLU A 10 -0.57 -4.42 -9.98
C GLU A 10 -0.94 -3.11 -9.28
N ALA A 11 -2.21 -2.94 -8.91
CA ALA A 11 -2.67 -1.78 -8.14
C ALA A 11 -2.04 -1.71 -6.74
N VAL A 12 -1.92 -2.85 -6.04
CA VAL A 12 -1.23 -2.93 -4.73
C VAL A 12 0.24 -2.53 -4.86
N HIS A 13 0.95 -3.03 -5.88
CA HIS A 13 2.34 -2.64 -6.13
C HIS A 13 2.47 -1.15 -6.51
N ALA A 14 1.52 -0.63 -7.30
CA ALA A 14 1.49 0.78 -7.68
C ALA A 14 1.30 1.70 -6.47
N VAL A 15 0.39 1.40 -5.54
CA VAL A 15 0.20 2.25 -4.35
C VAL A 15 1.42 2.20 -3.41
N ILE A 16 2.12 1.07 -3.31
CA ILE A 16 3.39 0.98 -2.57
C ILE A 16 4.46 1.84 -3.24
N GLY A 17 4.59 1.76 -4.56
CA GLY A 17 5.51 2.60 -5.34
C GLY A 17 5.22 4.10 -5.19
N ASN A 18 3.94 4.48 -5.24
CA ASN A 18 3.50 5.85 -5.03
C ASN A 18 3.82 6.35 -3.62
N ALA A 19 3.59 5.52 -2.59
CA ALA A 19 3.96 5.85 -1.22
C ALA A 19 5.47 6.05 -1.07
N ALA A 20 6.28 5.17 -1.68
CA ALA A 20 7.73 5.30 -1.70
C ALA A 20 8.19 6.60 -2.40
N GLN A 21 7.59 6.92 -3.55
CA GLN A 21 7.90 8.14 -4.29
C GLN A 21 7.49 9.40 -3.51
N ALA A 22 6.34 9.39 -2.83
CA ALA A 22 5.89 10.49 -1.98
C ALA A 22 6.87 10.74 -0.82
N LEU A 23 7.39 9.68 -0.20
CA LEU A 23 8.41 9.80 0.85
C LEU A 23 9.71 10.39 0.32
N LEU A 24 10.19 9.93 -0.84
CA LEU A 24 11.38 10.48 -1.49
C LEU A 24 11.23 11.97 -1.80
N ARG A 25 10.08 12.37 -2.37
CA ARG A 25 9.78 13.78 -2.67
C ARG A 25 9.72 14.65 -1.41
N ALA A 26 9.27 14.08 -0.29
CA ALA A 26 9.24 14.75 1.01
C ALA A 26 10.60 14.73 1.74
N GLY A 27 11.66 14.19 1.13
CA GLY A 27 12.98 14.06 1.76
C GLY A 27 12.99 13.08 2.96
N ARG A 28 11.99 12.21 3.08
CA ARG A 28 11.89 11.23 4.16
C ARG A 28 12.61 9.94 3.80
N THR A 29 13.16 9.30 4.81
CA THR A 29 13.81 7.99 4.66
C THR A 29 12.83 6.96 4.08
N LEU A 30 13.26 6.26 3.03
CA LEU A 30 12.57 5.07 2.55
C LEU A 30 12.79 3.92 3.53
N SER A 31 11.85 3.77 4.47
CA SER A 31 11.80 2.64 5.37
C SER A 31 10.45 1.96 5.27
N LYS A 32 10.43 0.65 5.53
CA LYS A 32 9.20 -0.15 5.56
C LYS A 32 8.16 0.47 6.50
N GLY A 33 8.60 0.98 7.66
CA GLY A 33 7.72 1.66 8.63
C GLY A 33 7.12 2.96 8.08
N ASN A 34 7.91 3.78 7.39
CA ASN A 34 7.41 5.03 6.80
C ASN A 34 6.42 4.77 5.66
N ILE A 35 6.69 3.75 4.83
CA ILE A 35 5.78 3.34 3.76
C ILE A 35 4.46 2.84 4.37
N LEU A 36 4.54 2.00 5.41
CA LEU A 36 3.35 1.48 6.09
C LEU A 36 2.52 2.61 6.72
N ALA A 37 3.16 3.56 7.42
CA ALA A 37 2.49 4.70 8.01
C ALA A 37 1.80 5.58 6.96
N HIS A 38 2.44 5.80 5.81
CA HIS A 38 1.84 6.55 4.71
C HIS A 38 0.63 5.82 4.11
N LEU A 39 0.73 4.51 3.89
CA LEU A 39 -0.37 3.71 3.37
C LEU A 39 -1.57 3.67 4.32
N ILE A 40 -1.35 3.58 5.64
CA ILE A 40 -2.42 3.63 6.66
C ILE A 40 -3.13 4.99 6.62
N ALA A 41 -2.38 6.08 6.51
CA ALA A 41 -2.98 7.41 6.38
C ALA A 41 -3.84 7.51 5.10
N CYS A 42 -3.34 7.01 3.96
CA CYS A 42 -4.11 6.96 2.72
C CYS A 42 -5.34 6.04 2.81
N GLU A 43 -5.26 4.94 3.55
CA GLU A 43 -6.38 4.02 3.78
C GLU A 43 -7.52 4.68 4.56
N HIS A 44 -7.20 5.49 5.58
CA HIS A 44 -8.20 6.23 6.37
C HIS A 44 -8.96 7.26 5.53
N GLU A 45 -8.29 7.93 4.60
CA GLU A 45 -8.90 8.94 3.72
C GLU A 45 -9.58 8.31 2.49
N ALA A 46 -9.27 7.05 2.15
CA ALA A 46 -9.80 6.36 0.99
C ALA A 46 -11.18 5.72 1.25
N VAL A 47 -11.99 5.65 0.20
CA VAL A 47 -13.33 5.00 0.21
C VAL A 47 -13.45 3.96 -0.89
N GLY A 48 -14.36 2.99 -0.71
CA GLY A 48 -14.68 1.98 -1.72
C GLY A 48 -13.48 1.11 -2.14
N ALA A 49 -13.31 0.90 -3.44
CA ALA A 49 -12.28 0.01 -4.00
C ALA A 49 -10.84 0.46 -3.69
N ALA A 50 -10.59 1.77 -3.60
CA ALA A 50 -9.27 2.31 -3.26
C ALA A 50 -8.85 1.90 -1.84
N LYS A 51 -9.80 1.93 -0.89
CA LYS A 51 -9.56 1.49 0.49
C LYS A 51 -9.11 0.03 0.56
N ALA A 52 -9.74 -0.85 -0.22
CA ALA A 52 -9.39 -2.27 -0.28
C ALA A 52 -7.97 -2.50 -0.85
N ILE A 53 -7.53 -1.67 -1.80
CA ILE A 53 -6.16 -1.75 -2.36
C ILE A 53 -5.12 -1.32 -1.31
N TYR A 54 -5.38 -0.22 -0.59
CA TYR A 54 -4.49 0.21 0.50
C TYR A 54 -4.41 -0.82 1.64
N ALA A 55 -5.55 -1.40 2.05
CA ALA A 55 -5.59 -2.45 3.07
C ALA A 55 -4.78 -3.69 2.66
N GLN A 56 -4.86 -4.11 1.39
CA GLN A 56 -4.05 -5.21 0.86
C GLN A 56 -2.55 -4.87 0.84
N ALA A 57 -2.18 -3.64 0.47
CA ALA A 57 -0.80 -3.18 0.50
C ALA A 57 -0.23 -3.16 1.93
N ILE A 58 -1.03 -2.71 2.91
CA ILE A 58 -0.66 -2.73 4.33
C ILE A 58 -0.44 -4.17 4.79
N ALA A 59 -1.39 -5.07 4.52
CA ALA A 59 -1.29 -6.47 4.93
C ALA A 59 -0.06 -7.19 4.33
N LEU A 60 0.33 -6.85 3.10
CA LEU A 60 1.52 -7.40 2.44
C LEU A 60 2.82 -6.91 3.08
N LEU A 61 2.83 -5.67 3.58
CA LEU A 61 3.97 -5.09 4.26
C LEU A 61 3.99 -5.43 5.76
N GLN A 62 2.88 -5.77 6.40
CA GLN A 62 2.94 -6.21 7.79
C GLN A 62 3.78 -7.49 7.93
N PRO A 63 4.63 -7.59 8.96
CA PRO A 63 5.36 -8.82 9.21
C PRO A 63 4.34 -9.95 9.42
N ARG A 64 4.40 -10.98 8.57
CA ARG A 64 3.73 -12.23 8.87
C ARG A 64 4.37 -12.75 10.15
N LYS A 65 3.59 -12.81 11.24
CA LYS A 65 3.96 -13.64 12.39
C LYS A 65 4.12 -15.06 11.83
N HIS A 66 5.36 -15.48 11.61
CA HIS A 66 5.67 -16.90 11.50
C HIS A 66 5.45 -17.43 12.91
N SER A 67 4.32 -18.09 13.09
CA SER A 67 4.00 -18.78 14.34
C SER A 67 4.82 -20.06 14.44
#